data_AF-A0A329BWK5-F1
#
_entry.id   AF-A0A329BWK5-F1
#
_cell.length_a   1.000
_cell.length_b   1.000
_cell.length_c   1.000
_cell.angle_alpha   90.00
_cell.angle_beta   90.00
_cell.angle_gamma   90.00
#
_symmetry.space_group_name_H-M   'P 1'
#
loop_
_entity.id
_entity.type
_entity.pdbx_description
1 polymer ?
#
loop_
_entity_poly.entity_id
_entity_poly.type
_entity_poly.pdbx_seq_one_letter_code
_entity_poly.pdbx_strand_id
1 'polypeptide(L)'
;MKYLRRGSGYYIDVGASQLVADGKIKLNSGVDVVELKEHSVLLSDGTELEADVVVYATGYGSMNGWAADLISREVADKVGKVWGLGSNTTKDPGPWEGEQRNMWKPTQQQALWFHGGNLHQSRHYSQYLSLQIKARMEGLATPVFGLQKVHHLS
;
A
#
# COMPACT_ATOMS: atom_id res chain seq x y z
N MET A 1 -10.88 11.40 1.46
CA MET A 1 -10.71 10.27 0.51
C MET A 1 -9.98 9.11 1.20
N LYS A 2 -10.52 7.87 1.21
CA LYS A 2 -9.94 6.73 1.97
C LYS A 2 -8.56 6.29 1.43
N TYR A 3 -8.36 6.33 0.11
CA TYR A 3 -7.12 5.91 -0.55
C TYR A 3 -5.88 6.62 0.01
N LEU A 4 -5.93 7.95 0.07
CA LEU A 4 -4.80 8.75 0.54
C LEU A 4 -4.42 8.46 1.99
N ARG A 5 -5.40 8.14 2.84
CA ARG A 5 -5.16 7.87 4.26
C ARG A 5 -4.65 6.46 4.52
N ARG A 6 -5.18 5.46 3.81
CA ARG A 6 -5.03 4.04 4.21
C ARG A 6 -4.47 3.12 3.13
N GLY A 7 -4.41 3.58 1.88
CA GLY A 7 -4.00 2.76 0.73
C GLY A 7 -4.88 1.53 0.44
N SER A 8 -5.98 1.35 1.18
CA SER A 8 -6.80 0.13 1.21
C SER A 8 -8.23 0.40 1.72
N GLY A 9 -9.09 -0.61 1.67
CA GLY A 9 -10.45 -0.56 2.25
C GLY A 9 -11.44 0.27 1.42
N TYR A 10 -11.22 0.30 0.11
CA TYR A 10 -12.12 0.87 -0.88
C TYR A 10 -12.10 -0.03 -2.12
N TYR A 11 -13.15 0.10 -2.93
CA TYR A 11 -13.27 -0.53 -4.22
C TYR A 11 -13.38 0.57 -5.27
N ILE A 12 -12.62 0.46 -6.36
CA ILE A 12 -12.76 1.36 -7.51
C ILE A 12 -13.59 0.62 -8.53
N ASP A 13 -14.73 1.19 -8.90
CA ASP A 13 -15.53 0.60 -9.94
C ASP A 13 -14.87 0.77 -11.30
N VAL A 14 -14.46 -0.36 -11.86
CA VAL A 14 -13.93 -0.48 -13.22
C VAL A 14 -14.86 -1.33 -14.11
N GLY A 15 -16.12 -1.52 -13.69
CA GLY A 15 -17.17 -2.19 -14.45
C GLY A 15 -17.84 -3.36 -13.73
N ALA A 16 -17.25 -3.88 -12.64
CA ALA A 16 -17.78 -5.05 -11.95
C ALA A 16 -18.81 -4.72 -10.87
N SER A 17 -18.97 -3.46 -10.40
CA SER A 17 -20.02 -3.17 -9.40
C SER A 17 -21.40 -3.53 -9.91
N GLN A 18 -21.70 -3.20 -11.17
CA GLN A 18 -23.00 -3.48 -11.76
C GLN A 18 -23.22 -4.99 -11.89
N LEU A 19 -22.19 -5.77 -12.18
CA LEU A 19 -22.30 -7.23 -12.24
C LEU A 19 -22.57 -7.86 -10.88
N VAL A 20 -22.01 -7.30 -9.80
CA VAL A 20 -22.34 -7.69 -8.42
C VAL A 20 -23.79 -7.29 -8.09
N ALA A 21 -24.20 -6.07 -8.42
CA ALA A 21 -25.56 -5.58 -8.17
C ALA A 21 -26.63 -6.37 -8.94
N ASP A 22 -26.33 -6.77 -10.17
CA ASP A 22 -27.17 -7.62 -11.02
C ASP A 22 -27.20 -9.10 -10.55
N GLY A 23 -26.38 -9.48 -9.57
CA GLY A 23 -26.25 -10.87 -9.12
C GLY A 23 -25.49 -11.81 -10.08
N LYS A 24 -24.87 -11.24 -11.13
CA LYS A 24 -24.03 -12.00 -12.08
C LYS A 24 -22.70 -12.43 -11.47
N ILE A 25 -22.16 -11.61 -10.56
CA ILE A 25 -21.06 -11.99 -9.68
C ILE A 25 -21.65 -12.26 -8.30
N LYS A 26 -21.56 -13.51 -7.84
CA LYS A 26 -21.99 -13.90 -6.49
C LYS A 26 -20.97 -13.42 -5.46
N LEU A 27 -21.46 -12.90 -4.32
CA LEU A 27 -20.65 -12.48 -3.19
C LEU A 27 -20.92 -13.40 -2.00
N ASN A 28 -19.87 -14.03 -1.47
CA ASN A 28 -19.90 -14.70 -0.18
C ASN A 28 -18.96 -13.93 0.78
N SER A 29 -19.46 -13.51 1.94
CA SER A 29 -18.76 -12.58 2.84
C SER A 29 -19.04 -12.90 4.29
N GLY A 30 -18.12 -12.51 5.19
CA GLY A 30 -18.20 -12.86 6.61
C GLY A 30 -17.68 -14.26 6.93
N VAL A 31 -17.01 -14.88 5.97
CA VAL A 31 -16.40 -16.20 6.04
C VAL A 31 -14.97 -16.13 5.51
N ASP A 32 -14.11 -16.99 6.03
CA ASP A 32 -12.72 -17.13 5.59
C ASP A 32 -12.53 -18.42 4.78
N VAL A 33 -11.53 -18.44 3.91
CA VAL A 33 -11.09 -19.66 3.23
C VAL A 33 -10.30 -20.53 4.22
N VAL A 34 -10.74 -21.77 4.41
CA VAL A 34 -10.11 -22.74 5.35
C VAL A 34 -9.18 -23.69 4.61
N GLU A 35 -9.63 -24.22 3.48
CA GLU A 35 -8.89 -25.25 2.73
C GLU A 35 -9.14 -25.11 1.23
N LEU A 36 -8.07 -25.25 0.44
CA LEU A 36 -8.19 -25.52 -0.99
C LEU A 36 -8.15 -27.03 -1.19
N LYS A 37 -9.22 -27.56 -1.77
CA LYS A 37 -9.33 -28.95 -2.20
C LYS A 37 -9.02 -29.05 -3.69
N GLU A 38 -8.94 -30.28 -4.19
CA GLU A 38 -8.60 -30.55 -5.59
C GLU A 38 -9.51 -29.82 -6.60
N HIS A 39 -10.81 -29.69 -6.29
CA HIS A 39 -11.82 -29.08 -7.17
C HIS A 39 -12.75 -28.08 -6.46
N SER A 40 -12.39 -27.65 -5.24
CA SER A 40 -13.28 -26.79 -4.45
C SER A 40 -12.53 -25.97 -3.39
N VAL A 41 -13.23 -24.99 -2.82
CA VAL A 41 -12.77 -24.14 -1.72
C VAL A 41 -13.71 -24.34 -0.53
N LEU A 42 -13.16 -24.80 0.60
CA LEU A 42 -13.90 -24.91 1.86
C LEU A 42 -13.84 -23.59 2.62
N LEU A 43 -15.00 -23.10 3.03
CA LEU A 43 -15.15 -21.87 3.82
C LEU A 43 -15.41 -22.19 5.29
N SER A 44 -15.19 -21.19 6.15
CA SER A 44 -15.25 -21.32 7.61
C SER A 44 -16.64 -21.63 8.17
N ASP A 45 -17.71 -21.38 7.41
CA ASP A 45 -19.07 -21.75 7.75
C ASP A 45 -19.44 -23.18 7.31
N GLY A 46 -18.49 -23.92 6.75
CA GLY A 46 -18.68 -25.26 6.19
C GLY A 46 -19.17 -25.27 4.74
N THR A 47 -19.42 -24.09 4.12
CA THR A 47 -19.77 -24.01 2.69
C THR A 47 -18.58 -24.48 1.85
N GLU A 48 -18.85 -25.36 0.89
CA GLU A 48 -17.87 -25.81 -0.10
C GLU A 48 -18.25 -25.28 -1.48
N LEU A 49 -17.33 -24.56 -2.13
CA LEU A 49 -17.54 -23.94 -3.43
C LEU A 49 -16.71 -24.66 -4.48
N GLU A 50 -17.35 -25.31 -5.45
CA GLU A 50 -16.66 -25.86 -6.62
C GLU A 50 -15.98 -24.74 -7.42
N ALA A 51 -14.73 -24.98 -7.83
CA ALA A 51 -13.96 -24.02 -8.60
C ALA A 51 -12.91 -24.73 -9.47
N ASP A 52 -12.90 -24.41 -10.77
CA ASP A 52 -11.82 -24.82 -11.68
C ASP A 52 -10.57 -23.96 -11.52
N VAL A 53 -10.74 -22.70 -11.06
CA VAL A 53 -9.66 -21.72 -10.89
C VAL A 53 -9.89 -20.89 -9.63
N VAL A 54 -8.83 -20.73 -8.84
CA VAL A 54 -8.80 -19.85 -7.66
C VAL A 54 -7.80 -18.72 -7.88
N VAL A 55 -8.26 -17.48 -7.76
CA VAL A 55 -7.42 -16.28 -7.91
C VAL A 55 -7.22 -15.61 -6.55
N TYR A 56 -5.97 -15.56 -6.10
CA TYR A 56 -5.60 -14.88 -4.86
C TYR A 56 -5.50 -13.36 -5.08
N ALA A 57 -6.61 -12.66 -4.83
CA ALA A 57 -6.69 -11.20 -4.86
C ALA A 57 -6.59 -10.59 -3.45
N THR A 58 -5.70 -11.11 -2.60
CA THR A 58 -5.59 -10.78 -1.16
C THR A 58 -4.89 -9.44 -0.85
N GLY A 59 -4.44 -8.73 -1.89
CA GLY A 59 -3.81 -7.42 -1.76
C GLY A 59 -2.32 -7.49 -1.39
N TYR A 60 -1.80 -6.40 -0.83
CA TYR A 60 -0.38 -6.23 -0.49
C TYR A 60 -0.21 -5.88 0.98
N GLY A 61 0.90 -6.34 1.57
CA GLY A 61 1.37 -5.90 2.88
C GLY A 61 1.89 -4.46 2.88
N SER A 62 2.34 -3.97 4.05
CA SER A 62 2.91 -2.62 4.16
C SER A 62 4.30 -2.56 3.51
N MET A 63 4.65 -1.41 2.93
CA MET A 63 6.01 -1.17 2.43
C MET A 63 7.05 -1.15 3.56
N ASN A 64 6.63 -0.79 4.77
CA ASN A 64 7.45 -0.89 5.99
C ASN A 64 7.87 -2.34 6.30
N GLY A 65 6.95 -3.30 6.18
CA GLY A 65 7.26 -4.72 6.38
C GLY A 65 8.32 -5.20 5.40
N TRP A 66 8.16 -4.86 4.11
CA TRP A 66 9.19 -5.17 3.10
C TRP A 66 10.55 -4.51 3.39
N ALA A 67 10.57 -3.27 3.89
CA ALA A 67 11.83 -2.64 4.28
C ALA A 67 12.51 -3.37 5.46
N ALA A 68 11.72 -3.88 6.41
CA ALA A 68 12.23 -4.65 7.54
C ALA A 68 12.80 -6.00 7.10
N ASP A 69 12.10 -6.70 6.21
CA ASP A 69 12.46 -8.03 5.73
C ASP A 69 13.65 -8.02 4.75
N LEU A 70 13.72 -7.01 3.87
CA LEU A 70 14.75 -6.93 2.82
C LEU A 70 16.03 -6.22 3.26
N ILE A 71 15.94 -5.26 4.19
CA ILE A 71 17.08 -4.42 4.60
C ILE A 71 17.40 -4.67 6.06
N SER A 72 16.55 -4.17 6.96
CA SER A 72 16.61 -4.45 8.40
C SER A 72 15.45 -3.76 9.11
N ARG A 73 15.10 -4.26 10.30
CA ARG A 73 14.13 -3.60 11.18
C ARG A 73 14.56 -2.18 11.56
N GLU A 74 15.85 -1.97 11.81
CA GLU A 74 16.41 -0.65 12.11
C GLU A 74 16.15 0.35 10.97
N VAL A 75 16.31 -0.06 9.71
CA VAL A 75 16.04 0.79 8.56
C VAL A 75 14.54 1.08 8.43
N ALA A 76 13.68 0.08 8.64
CA ALA A 76 12.23 0.28 8.59
C ALA A 76 11.77 1.29 9.67
N ASP A 77 12.29 1.15 10.89
CA ASP A 77 12.01 2.06 12.01
C ASP A 77 12.58 3.46 11.77
N LYS A 78 13.76 3.55 11.17
CA LYS A 78 14.37 4.84 10.81
C LYS A 78 13.59 5.58 9.74
N VAL A 79 13.03 4.88 8.74
CA VAL A 79 12.14 5.50 7.74
C VAL A 79 10.83 5.94 8.39
N GLY A 80 10.30 5.11 9.29
CA GLY A 80 8.97 5.28 9.86
C GLY A 80 7.87 4.99 8.85
N LYS A 81 6.63 5.27 9.24
CA LYS A 81 5.45 4.90 8.43
C LYS A 81 5.52 5.40 6.97
N VAL A 82 5.28 4.50 6.03
CA VAL A 82 5.12 4.80 4.60
C VAL A 82 3.62 4.84 4.29
N TRP A 83 3.21 5.84 3.49
CA TRP A 83 1.80 6.13 3.19
C TRP A 83 1.00 6.72 4.37
N GLY A 84 -0.08 7.41 4.02
CA GLY A 84 -0.94 8.13 4.95
C GLY A 84 -0.55 9.59 5.09
N LEU A 85 -1.51 10.40 5.53
CA LEU A 85 -1.36 11.86 5.69
C LEU A 85 -1.30 12.27 7.15
N GLY A 86 -1.55 11.35 8.07
CA GLY A 86 -1.65 11.62 9.49
C GLY A 86 -2.96 12.23 9.95
N SER A 87 -4.05 11.75 9.35
CA SER A 87 -5.40 12.28 9.58
C SER A 87 -6.01 11.87 10.93
N ASN A 88 -5.24 11.30 11.86
CA ASN A 88 -5.69 10.75 13.14
C ASN A 88 -6.89 9.77 13.03
N THR A 89 -6.77 8.78 12.13
CA THR A 89 -7.77 7.70 11.99
C THR A 89 -7.15 6.33 12.26
N THR A 90 -7.96 5.30 12.47
CA THR A 90 -7.52 3.93 12.84
C THR A 90 -6.34 3.36 12.05
N LYS A 91 -6.25 3.64 10.74
CA LYS A 91 -5.12 3.17 9.89
C LYS A 91 -4.17 4.30 9.43
N ASP A 92 -4.42 5.54 9.88
CA ASP A 92 -3.63 6.74 9.57
C ASP A 92 -3.49 7.61 10.83
N PRO A 93 -2.72 7.17 11.83
CA PRO A 93 -2.54 7.90 13.09
C PRO A 93 -1.84 9.24 12.80
N GLY A 94 -2.12 10.26 13.62
CA GLY A 94 -1.46 11.56 13.51
C GLY A 94 0.03 11.53 13.87
N PRO A 95 0.77 12.63 13.76
CA PRO A 95 0.29 13.96 13.38
C PRO A 95 0.11 14.11 11.88
N TRP A 96 -0.65 15.15 11.48
CA TRP A 96 -0.84 15.53 10.08
C TRP A 96 0.48 15.99 9.44
N GLU A 97 0.80 15.44 8.28
CA GLU A 97 2.10 15.64 7.61
C GLU A 97 2.02 16.59 6.41
N GLY A 98 0.81 17.02 6.02
CA GLY A 98 0.58 17.88 4.84
C GLY A 98 0.65 17.14 3.49
N GLU A 99 1.38 16.02 3.43
CA GLU A 99 1.59 15.21 2.24
C GLU A 99 1.70 13.71 2.57
N GLN A 100 1.82 12.86 1.55
CA GLN A 100 2.00 11.42 1.75
C GLN A 100 3.33 11.12 2.44
N ARG A 101 3.30 10.33 3.51
CA ARG A 101 4.52 9.92 4.22
C ARG A 101 5.44 9.09 3.35
N ASN A 102 6.70 9.52 3.27
CA ASN A 102 7.82 8.78 2.68
C ASN A 102 7.61 8.28 1.24
N MET A 103 6.61 8.80 0.51
CA MET A 103 6.33 8.44 -0.87
C MET A 103 7.00 9.42 -1.84
N TRP A 104 7.78 8.88 -2.78
CA TRP A 104 8.38 9.63 -3.90
C TRP A 104 9.33 10.77 -3.50
N LYS A 105 9.82 10.78 -2.27
CA LYS A 105 10.74 11.77 -1.70
C LYS A 105 11.85 11.10 -0.89
N PRO A 106 12.96 11.79 -0.57
CA PRO A 106 14.00 11.22 0.25
C PRO A 106 13.46 10.89 1.65
N THR A 107 13.95 9.82 2.23
CA THR A 107 13.56 9.37 3.57
C THR A 107 14.62 9.70 4.60
N GLN A 108 14.31 9.47 5.88
CA GLN A 108 15.30 9.53 6.98
C GLN A 108 16.46 8.54 6.77
N GLN A 109 16.23 7.44 6.05
CA GLN A 109 17.29 6.57 5.59
C GLN A 109 17.94 7.14 4.32
N GLN A 110 19.23 7.45 4.43
CA GLN A 110 20.02 7.91 3.30
C GLN A 110 19.95 6.91 2.15
N ALA A 111 19.86 7.43 0.92
CA ALA A 111 19.83 6.65 -0.30
C ALA A 111 18.59 5.75 -0.52
N LEU A 112 17.49 5.98 0.21
CA LEU A 112 16.26 5.19 0.09
C LEU A 112 15.04 6.03 -0.28
N TRP A 113 14.28 5.56 -1.27
CA TRP A 113 13.01 6.12 -1.73
C TRP A 113 11.97 5.01 -1.86
N PHE A 114 10.70 5.33 -1.56
CA PHE A 114 9.58 4.44 -1.85
C PHE A 114 8.81 4.95 -3.07
N HIS A 115 8.54 4.04 -4.00
CA HIS A 115 7.74 4.31 -5.18
C HIS A 115 6.62 3.29 -5.29
N GLY A 116 5.40 3.78 -5.49
CA GLY A 116 4.21 2.94 -5.57
C GLY A 116 2.96 3.79 -5.73
N GLY A 117 1.81 3.16 -5.57
CA GLY A 117 0.51 3.73 -5.89
C GLY A 117 -0.07 3.15 -7.18
N ASN A 118 -1.17 3.73 -7.65
CA ASN A 118 -1.77 3.33 -8.92
C ASN A 118 -0.98 3.87 -10.12
N LEU A 119 -1.36 3.44 -11.33
CA LEU A 119 -0.68 3.83 -12.58
C LEU A 119 -0.56 5.35 -12.75
N HIS A 120 -1.58 6.12 -12.34
CA HIS A 120 -1.55 7.57 -12.38
C HIS A 120 -0.44 8.13 -11.48
N GLN A 121 -0.38 7.68 -10.23
CA GLN A 121 0.67 8.12 -9.30
C GLN A 121 2.05 7.67 -9.74
N SER A 122 2.21 6.42 -10.17
CA SER A 122 3.49 5.94 -10.71
C SER A 122 3.95 6.83 -11.86
N ARG A 123 3.11 7.05 -12.89
CA ARG A 123 3.44 7.92 -14.03
C ARG A 123 3.83 9.33 -13.61
N HIS A 124 3.05 9.96 -12.75
CA HIS A 124 3.29 11.32 -12.31
C HIS A 124 4.59 11.44 -11.49
N TYR A 125 4.78 10.55 -10.52
CA TYR A 125 5.88 10.65 -9.56
C TYR A 125 7.20 10.04 -10.03
N SER A 126 7.22 9.21 -11.07
CA SER A 126 8.47 8.70 -11.65
C SER A 126 9.40 9.81 -12.11
N GLN A 127 8.86 10.89 -12.70
CA GLN A 127 9.66 12.03 -13.16
C GLN A 127 10.31 12.77 -11.99
N TYR A 128 9.57 13.05 -10.92
CA TYR A 128 10.13 13.76 -9.77
C TYR A 128 11.18 12.92 -9.03
N LEU A 129 10.94 11.62 -8.89
CA LEU A 129 11.89 10.71 -8.27
C LEU A 129 13.17 10.58 -9.11
N SER A 130 13.07 10.44 -10.43
CA SER A 130 14.24 10.34 -11.29
C SER A 130 15.10 11.61 -11.28
N LEU A 131 14.47 12.79 -11.23
CA LEU A 131 15.19 14.06 -11.09
C LEU A 131 15.92 14.17 -9.75
N GLN A 132 15.33 13.70 -8.64
CA GLN A 132 16.01 13.66 -7.34
C GLN A 132 17.25 12.75 -7.38
N ILE A 133 17.12 11.56 -7.97
CA ILE A 133 18.24 10.62 -8.12
C ILE A 133 19.33 11.24 -9.00
N LYS A 134 18.95 11.84 -10.14
CA LYS A 134 19.91 12.49 -11.04
C LYS A 134 20.64 13.64 -10.36
N ALA A 135 19.92 14.52 -9.66
CA ALA A 135 20.53 15.62 -8.92
C ALA A 135 21.56 15.11 -7.90
N ARG A 136 21.24 14.04 -7.16
CA ARG A 136 22.20 13.39 -6.26
C ARG A 136 23.45 12.87 -6.99
N MET A 137 23.30 12.24 -8.15
CA MET A 137 24.44 11.75 -8.95
C MET A 137 25.35 12.88 -9.42
N GLU A 138 24.78 14.06 -9.70
CA GLU A 138 25.50 15.26 -10.11
C GLU A 138 26.03 16.09 -8.92
N GLY A 139 25.87 15.60 -7.68
CA GLY A 139 26.26 16.36 -6.49
C GLY A 139 25.43 17.62 -6.24
N LEU A 140 24.26 17.73 -6.89
CA LEU A 140 23.33 18.83 -6.70
C LEU A 140 22.49 18.59 -5.43
N ALA A 141 22.39 19.60 -4.58
CA ALA A 141 21.55 19.54 -3.41
C ALA A 141 20.08 19.40 -3.82
N THR A 142 19.40 18.39 -3.28
CA THR A 142 17.93 18.26 -3.33
C THR A 142 17.36 18.61 -1.96
N PRO A 143 17.20 19.92 -1.64
CA PRO A 143 16.69 20.31 -0.34
C PRO A 143 15.28 19.73 -0.14
N VAL A 144 15.12 18.91 0.89
CA VAL A 144 13.81 18.42 1.32
C VAL A 144 13.31 19.38 2.38
N PHE A 145 12.37 20.24 2.00
CA PHE A 145 11.72 21.16 2.93
C PHE A 145 10.74 20.38 3.82
N GLY A 146 11.27 19.71 4.85
CA GLY A 146 10.47 18.97 5.84
C GLY A 146 10.66 17.46 5.79
N LEU A 147 11.89 16.99 6.03
CA LEU A 147 12.08 15.59 6.48
C LEU A 147 11.38 15.44 7.83
N GLN A 148 10.26 14.72 7.82
CA GLN A 148 9.39 14.60 8.98
C GLN A 148 10.02 13.74 10.05
N LYS A 149 9.74 14.07 11.31
CA LYS A 149 10.17 13.24 12.44
C LYS A 149 9.45 11.90 12.37
N VAL A 150 10.14 10.83 12.75
CA VAL A 150 9.48 9.52 12.85
C VAL A 150 8.61 9.51 14.11
N HIS A 151 7.31 9.40 13.91
CA HIS A 151 6.32 9.30 14.99
C HIS A 151 5.81 7.87 15.18
N HIS A 152 5.99 7.00 14.18
CA HIS A 152 5.49 5.63 14.16
C HIS A 152 6.58 4.71 13.65
N LEU A 153 6.94 3.73 14.47
CA LEU A 153 7.86 2.66 14.11
C LEU A 153 7.11 1.55 13.35
N SER A 154 7.88 0.65 12.73
CA SER A 154 7.35 -0.40 11.85
C SER A 154 6.87 -1.64 12.61
#